data_AF-A0A812T0J7-F1
#
_entry.id   AF-A0A812T0J7-F1
#
_cell.length_a   1.000
_cell.length_b   1.000
_cell.length_c   1.000
_cell.angle_alpha   90.00
_cell.angle_beta   90.00
_cell.angle_gamma   90.00
#
_symmetry.space_group_name_H-M   'P 1'
#
loop_
_entity.id
_entity.type
_entity.pdbx_description
1 polymer ?
#
loop_
_entity_poly.entity_id
_entity_poly.type
_entity_poly.pdbx_seq_one_letter_code
_entity_poly.pdbx_strand_id
1 'polypeptide(L)'
;MLNAVEPCLVQAWLGISDCAQSWADRWLCSGLEQYALHCLRQQVYGHAASMLQVSLAWRAFCRARQQLPAHSADKRPRCTIHGWMKRLGELKELVGGDLVMYFWLGQSITADEAYSLLRQLRRKFRESPASEEVVLALLRTIPGLHGYGEWPSDDWCAKQLQIQLNAMHSLAEVCEVEKVARAWQNIIPVEVVGGDESKLNKLIIRTAVHVKVKWTVLQQLFFLDLIQDSTCLYRESVVHIGNAYGFNSSRNLDVLHRWCLLLIKHNCQDHVGVLEMCLRLRGELACFFAIFSALVERGRSETRWKFITQHLWDSMQAHMHPMVQSHIFHVLDRGGCIGSF
;
A
#
# COMPACT_ATOMS: atom_id res chain seq x y z
N MET A 1 1.08 -7.71 15.12
CA MET A 1 0.13 -8.83 15.20
C MET A 1 -1.31 -8.38 15.05
N LEU A 2 -1.78 -7.34 15.76
CA LEU A 2 -3.18 -6.87 15.68
C LEU A 2 -3.65 -6.53 14.25
N ASN A 3 -2.81 -5.87 13.44
CA ASN A 3 -3.17 -5.47 12.07
C ASN A 3 -3.56 -6.64 11.13
N ALA A 4 -3.12 -7.87 11.38
CA ALA A 4 -3.45 -9.04 10.56
C ALA A 4 -4.72 -9.77 11.06
N VAL A 5 -5.04 -9.63 12.35
CA VAL A 5 -6.21 -10.26 12.95
C VAL A 5 -7.47 -9.47 12.64
N GLU A 6 -7.40 -8.13 12.62
CA GLU A 6 -8.59 -7.29 12.38
C GLU A 6 -9.25 -7.53 11.02
N PRO A 7 -8.52 -7.63 9.87
CA PRO A 7 -9.14 -7.99 8.60
C PRO A 7 -9.83 -9.35 8.67
N CYS A 8 -9.23 -10.34 9.34
CA CYS A 8 -9.84 -11.67 9.51
C CYS A 8 -11.10 -11.63 10.36
N LEU A 9 -11.11 -10.82 11.44
CA LEU A 9 -12.30 -10.63 12.28
C LEU A 9 -13.42 -9.91 11.53
N VAL A 10 -13.08 -8.89 10.74
CA VAL A 10 -14.04 -8.16 9.91
C VAL A 10 -14.59 -9.08 8.81
N GLN A 11 -13.74 -9.88 8.17
CA GLN A 11 -14.14 -10.91 7.20
C GLN A 11 -15.07 -11.95 7.83
N ALA A 12 -14.70 -12.51 8.98
CA ALA A 12 -15.54 -13.47 9.70
C ALA A 12 -16.86 -12.84 10.18
N TRP A 13 -16.85 -11.56 10.55
CA TRP A 13 -18.04 -10.86 11.01
C TRP A 13 -18.99 -10.49 9.87
N LEU A 14 -18.47 -9.99 8.74
CA LEU A 14 -19.28 -9.64 7.58
C LEU A 14 -19.73 -10.89 6.84
N GLY A 15 -18.83 -11.85 6.63
CA GLY A 15 -19.07 -13.07 5.87
C GLY A 15 -19.31 -12.81 4.37
N ILE A 16 -19.03 -11.60 3.88
CA ILE A 16 -19.41 -11.17 2.53
C ILE A 16 -18.35 -11.60 1.49
N SER A 17 -17.06 -11.62 1.84
CA SER A 17 -16.00 -12.03 0.89
C SER A 17 -16.14 -13.45 0.34
N ASP A 18 -16.54 -14.41 1.18
CA ASP A 18 -16.77 -15.80 0.75
C ASP A 18 -18.11 -15.96 0.01
N CYS A 19 -18.91 -14.90 0.00
CA CYS A 19 -20.24 -14.83 -0.57
C CYS A 19 -20.27 -14.04 -1.88
N ALA A 20 -19.13 -13.65 -2.46
CA ALA A 20 -19.13 -13.06 -3.80
C ALA A 20 -19.59 -14.11 -4.84
N GLN A 21 -20.71 -13.85 -5.54
CA GLN A 21 -21.25 -14.79 -6.54
C GLN A 21 -20.23 -15.11 -7.66
N SER A 22 -19.39 -14.14 -7.99
CA SER A 22 -18.26 -14.33 -8.89
C SER A 22 -17.03 -13.59 -8.40
N TRP A 23 -15.87 -13.95 -8.95
CA TRP A 23 -14.65 -13.17 -8.73
C TRP A 23 -14.80 -11.70 -9.14
N ALA A 24 -15.65 -11.38 -10.12
CA ALA A 24 -15.90 -10.00 -10.53
C ALA A 24 -16.62 -9.17 -9.46
N ASP A 25 -17.22 -9.81 -8.45
CA ASP A 25 -17.97 -9.16 -7.37
C ASP A 25 -17.14 -8.95 -6.10
N ARG A 26 -15.92 -9.49 -6.07
CA ARG A 26 -15.08 -9.51 -4.87
C ARG A 26 -14.66 -8.11 -4.39
N TRP A 27 -14.52 -7.15 -5.29
CA TRP A 27 -14.15 -5.76 -4.95
C TRP A 27 -15.17 -5.10 -4.02
N LEU A 28 -16.46 -5.41 -4.17
CA LEU A 28 -17.51 -4.84 -3.35
C LEU A 28 -17.42 -5.39 -1.92
N CYS A 29 -17.16 -6.69 -1.81
CA CYS A 29 -16.99 -7.39 -0.55
C CYS A 29 -15.75 -6.87 0.19
N SER A 30 -14.61 -6.81 -0.52
CA SER A 30 -13.35 -6.27 0.01
C SER A 30 -13.49 -4.80 0.41
N GLY A 31 -14.20 -3.98 -0.39
CA GLY A 31 -14.43 -2.58 -0.07
C GLY A 31 -15.30 -2.36 1.16
N LEU A 32 -16.36 -3.16 1.33
CA LEU A 32 -17.16 -3.13 2.56
C LEU A 32 -16.35 -3.58 3.77
N GLU A 33 -15.48 -4.58 3.63
CA GLU A 33 -14.57 -5.02 4.68
C GLU A 33 -13.55 -3.94 5.05
N GLN A 34 -12.91 -3.31 4.06
CA GLN A 34 -11.98 -2.21 4.33
C GLN A 34 -12.68 -1.02 4.99
N TYR A 35 -13.91 -0.71 4.58
CA TYR A 35 -14.70 0.33 5.22
C TYR A 35 -15.04 -0.01 6.67
N ALA A 36 -15.55 -1.22 6.94
CA ALA A 36 -15.86 -1.69 8.29
C ALA A 36 -14.60 -1.72 9.18
N LEU A 37 -13.48 -2.17 8.63
CA LEU A 37 -12.18 -2.19 9.28
C LEU A 37 -11.73 -0.77 9.63
N HIS A 38 -11.91 0.19 8.73
CA HIS A 38 -11.61 1.58 9.02
C HIS A 38 -12.46 2.12 10.18
N CYS A 39 -13.79 1.92 10.15
CA CYS A 39 -14.67 2.37 11.24
C CYS A 39 -14.23 1.80 12.59
N LEU A 40 -13.93 0.50 12.63
CA LEU A 40 -13.43 -0.17 13.84
C LEU A 40 -12.12 0.47 14.33
N ARG A 41 -11.17 0.69 13.42
CA ARG A 41 -9.87 1.27 13.76
C ARG A 41 -9.96 2.72 14.19
N GLN A 42 -10.86 3.50 13.59
CA GLN A 42 -11.14 4.86 14.03
C GLN A 42 -11.66 4.88 15.48
N GLN A 43 -12.52 3.94 15.85
CA GLN A 43 -13.03 3.81 17.21
C GLN A 43 -11.95 3.37 18.21
N VAL A 44 -11.10 2.40 17.82
CA VAL A 44 -10.10 1.80 18.71
C VAL A 44 -8.83 2.64 18.83
N TYR A 45 -8.33 3.17 17.72
CA TYR A 45 -7.04 3.87 17.63
C TYR A 45 -7.15 5.37 17.39
N GLY A 46 -8.38 5.88 17.22
CA GLY A 46 -8.63 7.29 16.94
C GLY A 46 -8.54 7.65 15.46
N HIS A 47 -9.05 8.84 15.15
CA HIS A 47 -9.15 9.34 13.77
C HIS A 47 -7.78 9.46 13.07
N ALA A 48 -6.75 9.97 13.75
CA ALA A 48 -5.44 10.18 13.14
C ALA A 48 -4.78 8.87 12.65
N ALA A 49 -4.85 7.80 13.45
CA ALA A 49 -4.33 6.49 13.07
C ALA A 49 -5.11 5.90 11.89
N SER A 50 -6.43 6.04 11.90
CA SER A 50 -7.31 5.61 10.80
C SER A 50 -6.98 6.30 9.49
N MET A 51 -6.75 7.62 9.55
CA MET A 51 -6.39 8.41 8.37
C MET A 51 -5.01 8.04 7.83
N LEU A 52 -4.01 7.82 8.68
CA LEU A 52 -2.69 7.33 8.24
C LEU A 52 -2.79 6.04 7.43
N GLN A 53 -3.66 5.11 7.81
CA GLN A 53 -3.87 3.88 7.06
C GLN A 53 -4.54 4.11 5.70
N VAL A 54 -5.56 4.97 5.64
CA VAL A 54 -6.18 5.37 4.37
C VAL A 54 -5.14 5.98 3.44
N SER A 55 -4.27 6.83 3.97
CA SER A 55 -3.13 7.38 3.23
C SER A 55 -2.18 6.31 2.70
N LEU A 56 -1.82 5.31 3.51
CA LEU A 56 -0.98 4.20 3.09
C LEU A 56 -1.63 3.39 1.96
N ALA A 57 -2.92 3.06 2.11
CA ALA A 57 -3.68 2.32 1.12
C ALA A 57 -3.77 3.11 -0.20
N TRP A 58 -4.02 4.43 -0.13
CA TRP A 58 -4.04 5.27 -1.33
C TRP A 58 -2.70 5.31 -2.06
N ARG A 59 -1.60 5.49 -1.34
CA ARG A 59 -0.27 5.51 -1.96
C ARG A 59 0.04 4.17 -2.63
N ALA A 60 -0.31 3.07 -1.98
CA ALA A 60 -0.20 1.74 -2.59
C ALA A 60 -1.03 1.64 -3.87
N PHE A 61 -2.28 2.13 -3.87
CA PHE A 61 -3.11 2.19 -5.08
C PHE A 61 -2.46 3.05 -6.18
N CYS A 62 -1.94 4.24 -5.85
CA CYS A 62 -1.27 5.11 -6.82
C CYS A 62 -0.09 4.42 -7.50
N ARG A 63 0.77 3.77 -6.71
CA ARG A 63 1.93 3.04 -7.23
C ARG A 63 1.52 1.88 -8.11
N ALA A 64 0.56 1.08 -7.67
CA ALA A 64 0.08 -0.03 -8.47
C ALA A 64 -0.57 0.48 -9.77
N ARG A 65 -1.32 1.59 -9.73
CA ARG A 65 -1.92 2.20 -10.93
C ARG A 65 -0.86 2.63 -11.94
N GLN A 66 0.28 3.15 -11.47
CA GLN A 66 1.40 3.55 -12.34
C GLN A 66 2.08 2.36 -13.02
N GLN A 67 1.96 1.15 -12.47
CA GLN A 67 2.53 -0.08 -13.04
C GLN A 67 1.65 -0.69 -14.16
N LEU A 68 0.42 -0.21 -14.33
CA LEU A 68 -0.48 -0.72 -15.37
C LEU A 68 -0.10 -0.17 -16.75
N PRO A 69 -0.13 -1.00 -17.82
CA PRO A 69 0.17 -0.55 -19.18
C PRO A 69 -0.77 0.58 -19.65
N ALA A 70 -0.20 1.63 -20.25
CA ALA A 70 -0.95 2.80 -20.75
C ALA A 70 -1.98 2.46 -21.85
N HIS A 71 -1.88 1.29 -22.49
CA HIS A 71 -2.68 0.88 -23.65
C HIS A 71 -4.17 0.60 -23.37
N SER A 72 -4.65 0.81 -22.14
CA SER A 72 -6.08 0.78 -21.80
C SER A 72 -6.73 2.19 -21.71
N ALA A 73 -5.94 3.27 -21.87
CA ALA A 73 -6.39 4.64 -21.60
C ALA A 73 -7.17 5.33 -22.74
N ASP A 74 -7.00 4.93 -24.01
CA ASP A 74 -7.59 5.61 -25.18
C ASP A 74 -8.98 5.08 -25.60
N LYS A 75 -9.45 4.00 -24.97
CA LYS A 75 -10.85 3.55 -25.05
C LYS A 75 -11.47 3.71 -23.68
N ARG A 76 -11.77 4.95 -23.28
CA ARG A 76 -12.59 5.26 -22.09
C ARG A 76 -14.05 5.42 -22.53
N PRO A 77 -14.84 4.34 -22.63
CA PRO A 77 -16.28 4.51 -22.74
C PRO A 77 -16.79 5.12 -21.43
N ARG A 78 -17.82 5.96 -21.52
CA ARG A 78 -18.67 6.30 -20.36
C ARG A 78 -19.08 4.97 -19.73
N CYS A 79 -18.53 4.67 -18.56
CA CYS A 79 -18.59 3.32 -18.00
C CYS A 79 -19.98 3.08 -17.41
N THR A 80 -20.78 2.30 -18.13
CA THR A 80 -21.93 1.61 -17.54
C THR A 80 -21.44 0.66 -16.44
N ILE A 81 -22.32 0.23 -15.52
CA ILE A 81 -22.03 -0.78 -14.48
C ILE A 81 -21.30 -2.01 -15.08
N HIS A 82 -21.68 -2.41 -16.29
CA HIS A 82 -21.04 -3.49 -17.05
C HIS A 82 -19.59 -3.19 -17.49
N GLY A 83 -19.28 -1.95 -17.88
CA GLY A 83 -17.91 -1.52 -18.21
C GLY A 83 -16.99 -1.48 -17.00
N TRP A 84 -17.55 -1.12 -15.83
CA TRP A 84 -16.85 -1.17 -14.55
C TRP A 84 -16.56 -2.60 -14.09
N MET A 85 -17.51 -3.54 -14.20
CA MET A 85 -17.27 -4.94 -13.81
C MET A 85 -16.15 -5.60 -14.63
N LYS A 86 -16.04 -5.26 -15.92
CA LYS A 86 -14.94 -5.75 -16.77
C LYS A 86 -13.59 -5.17 -16.37
N ARG A 87 -13.51 -3.85 -16.13
CA ARG A 87 -12.27 -3.17 -15.71
C ARG A 87 -11.85 -3.48 -14.28
N LEU A 88 -12.78 -3.66 -13.34
CA LEU A 88 -12.46 -4.14 -11.99
C LEU A 88 -11.99 -5.58 -12.01
N GLY A 89 -12.47 -6.39 -12.97
CA GLY A 89 -11.90 -7.69 -13.30
C GLY A 89 -10.45 -7.64 -13.78
N GLU A 90 -10.01 -6.55 -14.39
CA GLU A 90 -8.63 -6.32 -14.88
C GLU A 90 -7.77 -5.57 -13.83
N LEU A 91 -8.38 -4.73 -13.00
CA LEU A 91 -7.82 -4.02 -11.84
C LEU A 91 -7.90 -4.86 -10.55
N LYS A 92 -8.28 -6.13 -10.66
CA LYS A 92 -8.62 -7.08 -9.57
C LYS A 92 -7.55 -7.27 -8.50
N GLU A 93 -6.32 -6.88 -8.80
CA GLU A 93 -5.17 -6.94 -7.87
C GLU A 93 -4.86 -5.59 -7.20
N LEU A 94 -5.52 -4.51 -7.60
CA LEU A 94 -5.28 -3.17 -7.11
C LEU A 94 -6.38 -2.74 -6.15
N VAL A 95 -5.97 -2.56 -4.89
CA VAL A 95 -6.45 -1.75 -3.73
C VAL A 95 -7.50 -0.64 -3.98
N GLY A 96 -7.80 -0.23 -5.21
CA GLY A 96 -8.64 0.92 -5.57
C GLY A 96 -10.13 0.75 -5.36
N GLY A 97 -10.71 -0.42 -5.67
CA GLY A 97 -12.15 -0.66 -5.48
C GLY A 97 -12.57 -0.46 -4.03
N ASP A 98 -11.69 -0.86 -3.12
CA ASP A 98 -11.93 -0.77 -1.68
C ASP A 98 -11.90 0.68 -1.16
N LEU A 99 -10.97 1.47 -1.70
CA LEU A 99 -10.84 2.88 -1.35
C LEU A 99 -12.00 3.72 -1.89
N VAL A 100 -12.47 3.43 -3.09
CA VAL A 100 -13.64 4.12 -3.67
C VAL A 100 -14.88 3.90 -2.80
N MET A 101 -15.13 2.65 -2.39
CA MET A 101 -16.23 2.32 -1.48
C MET A 101 -16.10 3.08 -0.15
N TYR A 102 -14.88 3.12 0.40
CA TYR A 102 -14.60 3.85 1.63
C TYR A 102 -14.96 5.34 1.53
N PHE A 103 -14.55 6.04 0.47
CA PHE A 103 -14.87 7.46 0.30
C PHE A 103 -16.35 7.70 0.04
N TRP A 104 -16.97 6.83 -0.75
CA TRP A 104 -18.38 6.96 -1.10
C TRP A 104 -19.28 6.79 0.12
N LEU A 105 -19.03 5.76 0.94
CA LEU A 105 -19.80 5.55 2.17
C LEU A 105 -19.43 6.58 3.25
N GLY A 106 -18.15 6.85 3.47
CA GLY A 106 -17.69 7.74 4.54
C GLY A 106 -18.20 9.19 4.44
N GLN A 107 -18.63 9.64 3.26
CA GLN A 107 -19.26 10.96 3.07
C GLN A 107 -20.78 10.93 3.13
N SER A 108 -21.38 9.77 2.89
CA SER A 108 -22.82 9.64 2.76
C SER A 108 -23.50 9.30 4.09
N ILE A 109 -22.75 8.71 5.03
CA ILE A 109 -23.28 8.23 6.30
C ILE A 109 -22.30 8.47 7.46
N THR A 110 -22.85 8.72 8.64
CA THR A 110 -22.13 8.74 9.91
C THR A 110 -21.62 7.34 10.30
N ALA A 111 -20.69 7.26 11.26
CA ALA A 111 -20.17 5.98 11.74
C ALA A 111 -21.27 5.08 12.37
N ASP A 112 -22.28 5.66 13.00
CA ASP A 112 -23.41 4.91 13.58
C ASP A 112 -24.34 4.36 12.49
N GLU A 113 -24.63 5.17 11.47
CA GLU A 113 -25.40 4.75 10.29
C GLU A 113 -24.66 3.66 9.50
N ALA A 114 -23.34 3.79 9.34
CA ALA A 114 -22.48 2.77 8.75
C ALA A 114 -22.59 1.43 9.46
N TYR A 115 -22.56 1.43 10.79
CA TYR A 115 -22.68 0.20 11.56
C TYR A 115 -24.07 -0.44 11.45
N SER A 116 -25.13 0.38 11.47
CA SER A 116 -26.49 -0.08 11.22
C SER A 116 -26.63 -0.70 9.83
N LEU A 117 -26.09 -0.05 8.81
CA LEU A 117 -26.07 -0.52 7.44
C LEU A 117 -25.33 -1.86 7.30
N LEU A 118 -24.11 -1.98 7.84
CA LEU A 118 -23.34 -3.21 7.78
C LEU A 118 -24.07 -4.38 8.46
N ARG A 119 -24.76 -4.13 9.59
CA ARG A 119 -25.62 -5.13 10.24
C ARG A 119 -26.82 -5.52 9.36
N GLN A 120 -27.44 -4.58 8.67
CA GLN A 120 -28.56 -4.85 7.76
C GLN A 120 -28.11 -5.66 6.55
N LEU A 121 -27.01 -5.26 5.90
CA LEU A 121 -26.41 -5.99 4.78
C LEU A 121 -26.07 -7.43 5.18
N ARG A 122 -25.42 -7.63 6.34
CA ARG A 122 -25.12 -8.97 6.86
C ARG A 122 -26.37 -9.82 7.08
N ARG A 123 -27.45 -9.22 7.61
CA ARG A 123 -28.72 -9.95 7.82
C ARG A 123 -29.38 -10.34 6.50
N LYS A 124 -29.31 -9.45 5.51
CA LYS A 124 -29.92 -9.63 4.19
C LYS A 124 -29.14 -10.62 3.32
N PHE A 125 -27.81 -10.56 3.36
CA PHE A 125 -26.91 -11.32 2.52
C PHE A 125 -26.19 -12.40 3.33
N ARG A 126 -26.96 -13.37 3.84
CA ARG A 126 -26.39 -14.57 4.45
C ARG A 126 -25.88 -15.58 3.42
N GLU A 127 -26.38 -15.48 2.18
CA GLU A 127 -25.99 -16.28 1.02
C GLU A 127 -25.05 -15.47 0.12
N SER A 128 -24.74 -15.97 -1.09
CA SER A 128 -23.77 -15.37 -2.00
C SER A 128 -24.39 -14.31 -2.93
N PRO A 129 -24.45 -13.00 -2.58
CA PRO A 129 -25.12 -12.02 -3.44
C PRO A 129 -24.30 -11.64 -4.66
N ALA A 130 -25.01 -11.25 -5.73
CA ALA A 130 -24.43 -10.49 -6.82
C ALA A 130 -24.07 -9.07 -6.35
N SER A 131 -23.03 -8.44 -6.93
CA SER A 131 -22.68 -7.05 -6.58
C SER A 131 -23.84 -6.09 -6.75
N GLU A 132 -24.65 -6.30 -7.78
CA GLU A 132 -25.80 -5.46 -8.11
C GLU A 132 -26.83 -5.45 -6.97
N GLU A 133 -27.09 -6.60 -6.35
CA GLU A 133 -28.04 -6.70 -5.23
C GLU A 133 -27.56 -5.94 -4.01
N VAL A 134 -26.26 -6.04 -3.70
CA VAL A 134 -25.63 -5.34 -2.58
C VAL A 134 -25.64 -3.83 -2.84
N VAL A 135 -25.30 -3.38 -4.06
CA VAL A 135 -25.37 -1.97 -4.44
C VAL A 135 -26.81 -1.45 -4.35
N LEU A 136 -27.80 -2.19 -4.87
CA LEU A 136 -29.21 -1.80 -4.74
C LEU A 136 -29.67 -1.75 -3.28
N ALA A 137 -29.17 -2.65 -2.43
CA ALA A 137 -29.44 -2.59 -0.99
C ALA A 137 -28.82 -1.35 -0.33
N LEU A 138 -27.57 -1.02 -0.67
CA LEU A 138 -26.90 0.20 -0.23
C LEU A 138 -27.70 1.46 -0.62
N LEU A 139 -28.06 1.57 -1.90
CA LEU A 139 -28.83 2.69 -2.44
C LEU A 139 -30.19 2.87 -1.77
N ARG A 140 -30.89 1.76 -1.44
CA ARG A 140 -32.19 1.80 -0.74
C ARG A 140 -32.08 2.19 0.73
N THR A 141 -30.94 1.92 1.36
CA THR A 141 -30.79 2.08 2.81
C THR A 141 -30.29 3.47 3.19
N ILE A 142 -29.58 4.16 2.29
CA ILE A 142 -28.97 5.46 2.54
C ILE A 142 -29.78 6.54 1.80
N PRO A 143 -30.66 7.28 2.49
CA PRO A 143 -31.45 8.35 1.88
C PRO A 143 -30.51 9.45 1.40
N GLY A 144 -30.53 9.75 0.10
CA GLY A 144 -29.62 10.73 -0.54
C GLY A 144 -28.68 10.11 -1.57
N LEU A 145 -28.46 8.79 -1.52
CA LEU A 145 -27.72 8.10 -2.58
C LEU A 145 -28.52 7.94 -3.87
N HIS A 146 -29.85 8.02 -3.83
CA HIS A 146 -30.73 7.99 -5.01
C HIS A 146 -30.47 9.11 -6.03
N GLY A 147 -29.85 10.23 -5.61
CA GLY A 147 -29.44 11.30 -6.52
C GLY A 147 -28.23 10.94 -7.40
N TYR A 148 -27.46 9.92 -7.00
CA TYR A 148 -26.37 9.35 -7.78
C TYR A 148 -26.92 8.18 -8.61
N GLY A 149 -27.69 8.50 -9.64
CA GLY A 149 -28.19 7.49 -10.59
C GLY A 149 -27.08 6.72 -11.33
N GLU A 150 -25.82 7.14 -11.16
CA GLU A 150 -24.62 6.50 -11.66
C GLU A 150 -23.55 6.42 -10.57
N TRP A 151 -22.73 5.37 -10.63
CA TRP A 151 -21.53 5.23 -9.79
C TRP A 151 -20.61 6.45 -9.98
N PRO A 152 -19.93 6.95 -8.93
CA PRO A 152 -19.04 8.10 -9.09
C PRO A 152 -17.96 7.86 -10.14
N SER A 153 -17.63 8.89 -10.92
CA SER A 153 -16.52 8.81 -11.88
C SER A 153 -15.17 8.65 -11.16
N ASP A 154 -14.16 8.12 -11.87
CA ASP A 154 -12.77 8.04 -11.37
C ASP A 154 -12.27 9.42 -10.90
N ASP A 155 -12.60 10.47 -11.65
CA ASP A 155 -12.25 11.85 -11.32
C ASP A 155 -12.92 12.34 -10.04
N TRP A 156 -14.17 11.92 -9.78
CA TRP A 156 -14.84 12.19 -8.51
C TRP A 156 -14.12 11.51 -7.35
N CYS A 157 -13.78 10.22 -7.50
CA CYS A 157 -13.09 9.46 -6.46
C CYS A 157 -11.73 10.07 -6.12
N ALA A 158 -10.94 10.41 -7.15
CA ALA A 158 -9.66 11.08 -6.99
C ALA A 158 -9.82 12.45 -6.31
N LYS A 159 -10.84 13.24 -6.69
CA LYS A 159 -11.12 14.54 -6.08
C LYS A 159 -11.54 14.42 -4.62
N GLN A 160 -12.43 13.49 -4.29
CA GLN A 160 -12.89 13.32 -2.90
C GLN A 160 -11.78 12.85 -1.99
N LEU A 161 -10.97 11.94 -2.47
CA LEU A 161 -9.81 11.54 -1.75
C LEU A 161 -8.82 12.70 -1.59
N GLN A 162 -8.58 13.52 -2.62
CA GLN A 162 -7.72 14.70 -2.47
C GLN A 162 -8.26 15.63 -1.37
N ILE A 163 -9.57 15.81 -1.26
CA ILE A 163 -10.21 16.58 -0.17
C ILE A 163 -9.90 15.94 1.19
N GLN A 164 -10.04 14.61 1.30
CA GLN A 164 -9.78 13.89 2.54
C GLN A 164 -8.29 13.92 2.92
N LEU A 165 -7.38 13.73 1.97
CA LEU A 165 -5.93 13.88 2.16
C LEU A 165 -5.55 15.32 2.54
N ASN A 166 -6.22 16.32 1.96
CA ASN A 166 -6.02 17.71 2.35
C ASN A 166 -6.42 17.95 3.81
N ALA A 167 -7.54 17.37 4.25
CA ALA A 167 -7.91 17.40 5.66
C ALA A 167 -6.88 16.67 6.53
N MET A 168 -6.28 15.57 6.04
CA MET A 168 -5.20 14.88 6.76
C MET A 168 -3.95 15.73 6.98
N HIS A 169 -3.59 16.60 6.03
CA HIS A 169 -2.45 17.51 6.20
C HIS A 169 -2.63 18.49 7.37
N SER A 170 -3.81 18.56 7.99
CA SER A 170 -4.03 19.32 9.23
C SER A 170 -3.75 18.51 10.51
N LEU A 171 -3.63 17.18 10.43
CA LEU A 171 -3.36 16.32 11.57
C LEU A 171 -1.90 16.46 12.02
N ALA A 172 -1.69 16.67 13.32
CA ALA A 172 -0.36 16.88 13.89
C ALA A 172 0.58 15.71 13.60
N GLU A 173 0.09 14.48 13.72
CA GLU A 173 0.85 13.25 13.51
C GLU A 173 1.33 13.09 12.07
N VAL A 174 0.51 13.52 11.09
CA VAL A 174 0.84 13.51 9.65
C VAL A 174 1.84 14.62 9.36
N CYS A 175 1.59 15.82 9.86
CA CYS A 175 2.46 16.98 9.71
C CYS A 175 3.89 16.73 10.19
N GLU A 176 4.05 16.10 11.36
CA GLU A 176 5.36 15.76 11.89
C GLU A 176 6.14 14.82 10.97
N VAL A 177 5.49 13.78 10.46
CA VAL A 177 6.12 12.83 9.55
C VAL A 177 6.53 13.50 8.24
N GLU A 178 5.65 14.31 7.66
CA GLU A 178 5.95 15.04 6.43
C GLU A 178 7.07 16.08 6.59
N LYS A 179 7.14 16.76 7.74
CA LYS A 179 8.23 17.69 8.04
C LYS A 179 9.58 16.96 8.02
N VAL A 180 9.65 15.77 8.62
CA VAL A 180 10.87 14.95 8.61
C VAL A 180 11.18 14.45 7.19
N ALA A 181 10.19 13.97 6.44
CA ALA A 181 10.39 13.53 5.06
C ALA A 181 10.91 14.67 4.16
N ARG A 182 10.31 15.87 4.26
CA ARG A 182 10.75 17.07 3.53
C ARG A 182 12.16 17.50 3.94
N ALA A 183 12.50 17.41 5.23
CA ALA A 183 13.85 17.72 5.69
C ALA A 183 14.90 16.81 5.05
N TRP A 184 14.62 15.51 4.90
CA TRP A 184 15.49 14.57 4.19
C TRP A 184 15.55 14.80 2.67
N GLN A 185 14.47 15.28 2.05
CA GLN A 185 14.49 15.64 0.64
C GLN A 185 15.34 16.90 0.36
N ASN A 186 15.48 17.77 1.36
CA ASN A 186 16.23 19.02 1.25
C ASN A 186 17.67 18.91 1.74
N ILE A 187 18.08 17.80 2.37
CA ILE A 187 19.45 17.63 2.86
C ILE A 187 20.35 17.15 1.72
N ILE A 188 21.49 17.82 1.55
CA ILE A 188 22.57 17.36 0.68
C ILE A 188 23.57 16.63 1.58
N PRO A 189 23.81 15.31 1.36
CA PRO A 189 24.74 14.55 2.17
C PRO A 189 26.18 15.02 1.93
N VAL A 190 27.07 14.76 2.89
CA VAL A 190 28.45 15.31 2.94
C VAL A 190 29.31 14.81 1.78
N GLU A 191 28.98 13.61 1.30
CA GLU A 191 29.61 12.93 0.18
C GLU A 191 29.28 13.60 -1.17
N VAL A 192 28.29 14.49 -1.21
CA VAL A 192 27.89 15.25 -2.40
C VAL A 192 28.41 16.68 -2.29
N VAL A 193 28.88 17.25 -3.40
CA VAL A 193 29.38 18.63 -3.46
C VAL A 193 28.33 19.60 -2.91
N GLY A 194 28.72 20.40 -1.91
CA GLY A 194 27.81 21.32 -1.22
C GLY A 194 27.11 20.73 0.01
N GLY A 195 27.43 19.49 0.38
CA GLY A 195 26.99 18.86 1.62
C GLY A 195 27.53 19.54 2.88
N ASP A 196 26.75 19.47 3.95
CA ASP A 196 27.06 20.07 5.25
C ASP A 196 26.86 19.02 6.35
N GLU A 197 27.97 18.49 6.87
CA GLU A 197 27.98 17.46 7.89
C GLU A 197 27.29 17.92 9.19
N SER A 198 27.42 19.20 9.54
CA SER A 198 26.77 19.76 10.72
C SER A 198 25.25 19.73 10.56
N LYS A 199 24.73 20.08 9.38
CA LYS A 199 23.29 20.03 9.11
C LYS A 199 22.77 18.59 9.09
N LEU A 200 23.49 17.66 8.46
CA LEU A 200 23.12 16.25 8.43
C LEU A 200 23.07 15.66 9.84
N ASN A 201 24.12 15.84 10.64
CA ASN A 201 24.18 15.34 12.01
C ASN A 201 23.08 15.97 12.90
N LYS A 202 22.82 17.28 12.76
CA LYS A 202 21.71 17.94 13.47
C LYS A 202 20.36 17.36 13.08
N LEU A 203 20.14 17.07 11.80
CA LEU A 203 18.91 16.43 11.33
C LEU A 203 18.76 15.06 11.99
N ILE A 204 19.76 14.18 11.83
CA ILE A 204 19.79 12.83 12.39
C ILE A 204 19.51 12.83 13.89
N ILE A 205 20.23 13.63 14.67
CA ILE A 205 20.08 13.67 16.14
C ILE A 205 18.66 14.08 16.53
N ARG A 206 18.12 15.13 15.89
CA ARG A 206 16.79 15.65 16.21
C ARG A 206 15.69 14.67 15.86
N THR A 207 15.82 13.96 14.75
CA THR A 207 14.72 13.12 14.24
C THR A 207 14.82 11.67 14.70
N ALA A 208 16.01 11.13 14.96
CA ALA A 208 16.16 9.72 15.34
C ALA A 208 15.38 9.36 16.61
N VAL A 209 15.37 10.24 17.62
CA VAL A 209 14.59 10.03 18.84
C VAL A 209 13.09 9.98 18.52
N HIS A 210 12.60 10.86 17.64
CA HIS A 210 11.20 10.85 17.25
C HIS A 210 10.84 9.56 16.50
N VAL A 211 11.62 9.19 15.49
CA VAL A 211 11.31 8.02 14.65
C VAL A 211 11.41 6.70 15.43
N LYS A 212 12.45 6.53 16.25
CA LYS A 212 12.69 5.27 16.96
C LYS A 212 11.81 5.08 18.19
N VAL A 213 11.57 6.17 18.93
CA VAL A 213 10.97 6.09 20.27
C VAL A 213 9.53 6.57 20.27
N LYS A 214 9.20 7.63 19.52
CA LYS A 214 7.88 8.27 19.59
C LYS A 214 6.92 7.83 18.51
N TRP A 215 7.41 7.60 17.29
CA TRP A 215 6.55 7.27 16.17
C TRP A 215 5.94 5.88 16.31
N THR A 216 4.64 5.82 16.03
CA THR A 216 3.96 4.56 15.82
C THR A 216 4.47 3.87 14.55
N VAL A 217 4.23 2.56 14.44
CA VAL A 217 4.53 1.82 13.20
C VAL A 217 3.85 2.46 11.99
N LEU A 218 2.60 2.94 12.13
CA LEU A 218 1.88 3.58 11.01
C LEU A 218 2.59 4.85 10.52
N GLN A 219 3.12 5.68 11.44
CA GLN A 219 3.91 6.86 11.08
C GLN A 219 5.23 6.47 10.40
N GLN A 220 5.90 5.41 10.86
CA GLN A 220 7.09 4.88 10.20
C GLN A 220 6.79 4.38 8.79
N LEU A 221 5.73 3.58 8.60
CA LEU A 221 5.30 3.13 7.28
C LEU A 221 4.96 4.31 6.36
N PHE A 222 4.26 5.31 6.89
CA PHE A 222 3.88 6.50 6.13
C PHE A 222 5.10 7.32 5.71
N PHE A 223 6.08 7.46 6.60
CA PHE A 223 7.37 8.07 6.30
C PHE A 223 8.11 7.34 5.18
N LEU A 224 8.17 6.01 5.23
CA LEU A 224 8.82 5.21 4.21
C LEU A 224 8.11 5.35 2.87
N ASP A 225 6.78 5.34 2.84
CA ASP A 225 5.99 5.57 1.62
C ASP A 225 6.22 6.99 1.06
N LEU A 226 6.30 8.02 1.91
CA LEU A 226 6.60 9.40 1.50
C LEU A 226 7.96 9.52 0.81
N ILE A 227 8.98 8.86 1.37
CA ILE A 227 10.32 8.85 0.77
C ILE A 227 10.35 7.98 -0.48
N GLN A 228 9.65 6.85 -0.48
CA GLN A 228 9.57 5.95 -1.63
C GLN A 228 8.88 6.62 -2.83
N ASP A 229 7.97 7.55 -2.61
CA ASP A 229 7.35 8.32 -3.69
C ASP A 229 8.23 9.51 -4.14
N SER A 230 9.30 9.84 -3.40
CA SER A 230 10.22 10.95 -3.73
C SER A 230 11.29 10.54 -4.73
N THR A 231 11.62 11.43 -5.67
CA THR A 231 12.75 11.26 -6.61
C THR A 231 14.03 11.96 -6.16
N CYS A 232 13.97 12.79 -5.12
CA CYS A 232 15.04 13.73 -4.76
C CYS A 232 15.91 13.24 -3.59
N LEU A 233 15.92 11.94 -3.27
CA LEU A 233 16.71 11.42 -2.17
C LEU A 233 18.01 10.76 -2.67
N TYR A 234 19.14 11.24 -2.15
CA TYR A 234 20.46 10.67 -2.40
C TYR A 234 20.61 9.29 -1.76
N ARG A 235 21.44 8.44 -2.37
CA ARG A 235 21.78 7.11 -1.87
C ARG A 235 22.35 7.18 -0.45
N GLU A 236 23.26 8.12 -0.21
CA GLU A 236 23.95 8.29 1.07
C GLU A 236 22.96 8.69 2.17
N SER A 237 21.98 9.56 1.84
CA SER A 237 20.88 9.88 2.75
C SER A 237 20.06 8.65 3.14
N VAL A 238 19.78 7.73 2.20
CA VAL A 238 19.10 6.46 2.51
C VAL A 238 19.93 5.62 3.49
N VAL A 239 21.24 5.50 3.27
CA VAL A 239 22.12 4.76 4.18
C VAL A 239 22.09 5.37 5.60
N HIS A 240 22.20 6.70 5.71
CA HIS A 240 22.12 7.38 7.00
C HIS A 240 20.76 7.20 7.69
N ILE A 241 19.65 7.29 6.95
CA ILE A 241 18.30 7.05 7.48
C ILE A 241 18.21 5.64 8.06
N GLY A 242 18.65 4.62 7.30
CA GLY A 242 18.56 3.22 7.72
C GLY A 242 19.31 2.94 9.03
N ASN A 243 20.52 3.49 9.14
CA ASN A 243 21.37 3.34 10.32
C ASN A 243 20.83 4.14 11.51
N ALA A 244 20.53 5.42 11.32
CA ALA A 244 20.04 6.30 12.39
C ALA A 244 18.73 5.78 12.98
N TYR A 245 17.77 5.45 12.12
CA TYR A 245 16.41 5.12 12.53
C TYR A 245 16.20 3.63 12.83
N GLY A 246 17.21 2.78 12.55
CA GLY A 246 17.16 1.36 12.85
C GLY A 246 16.30 0.54 11.88
N PHE A 247 16.06 1.03 10.67
CA PHE A 247 15.31 0.27 9.67
C PHE A 247 16.09 -0.93 9.13
N ASN A 248 17.43 -0.86 9.11
CA ASN A 248 18.31 -1.97 8.74
C ASN A 248 18.16 -3.20 9.64
N SER A 249 17.65 -3.03 10.86
CA SER A 249 17.46 -4.09 11.86
C SER A 249 16.03 -4.16 12.40
N SER A 250 15.06 -3.61 11.66
CA SER A 250 13.67 -3.56 12.09
C SER A 250 13.10 -4.97 12.25
N ARG A 251 12.51 -5.23 13.42
CA ARG A 251 11.74 -6.45 13.68
C ARG A 251 10.32 -6.38 13.12
N ASN A 252 9.87 -5.19 12.73
CA ASN A 252 8.58 -5.03 12.07
C ASN A 252 8.76 -5.34 10.59
N LEU A 253 8.16 -6.45 10.15
CA LEU A 253 8.33 -6.97 8.80
C LEU A 253 7.74 -6.06 7.71
N ASP A 254 6.73 -5.24 8.02
CA ASP A 254 6.16 -4.27 7.06
C ASP A 254 7.09 -3.07 6.85
N VAL A 255 7.73 -2.60 7.93
CA VAL A 255 8.76 -1.56 7.90
C VAL A 255 9.98 -2.07 7.14
N LEU A 256 10.45 -3.27 7.48
CA LEU A 256 11.60 -3.89 6.83
C LEU A 256 11.36 -4.10 5.33
N HIS A 257 10.17 -4.58 4.94
CA HIS A 257 9.80 -4.75 3.54
C HIS A 257 9.86 -3.44 2.75
N ARG A 258 9.20 -2.38 3.24
CA ARG A 258 9.26 -1.04 2.61
C ARG A 258 10.68 -0.49 2.55
N TRP A 259 11.46 -0.75 3.59
CA TRP A 259 12.87 -0.35 3.62
C TRP A 259 13.70 -1.06 2.55
N CYS A 260 13.52 -2.37 2.34
CA CYS A 260 14.18 -3.10 1.26
C CYS A 260 13.86 -2.51 -0.13
N LEU A 261 12.60 -2.15 -0.38
CA LEU A 261 12.21 -1.51 -1.65
C LEU A 261 12.92 -0.16 -1.85
N LEU A 262 13.12 0.62 -0.79
CA LEU A 262 13.91 1.85 -0.83
C LEU A 262 15.39 1.59 -1.13
N LEU A 263 16.01 0.61 -0.48
CA LEU A 263 17.40 0.24 -0.72
C LEU A 263 17.63 -0.13 -2.20
N ILE A 264 16.72 -0.92 -2.78
CA ILE A 264 16.74 -1.28 -4.21
C ILE A 264 16.54 -0.03 -5.06
N LYS A 265 15.52 0.78 -4.76
CA LYS A 265 15.22 2.01 -5.51
C LYS A 265 16.43 2.95 -5.56
N HIS A 266 17.18 3.11 -4.47
CA HIS A 266 18.30 4.04 -4.37
C HIS A 266 19.68 3.38 -4.52
N ASN A 267 19.75 2.21 -5.17
CA ASN A 267 21.00 1.52 -5.52
C ASN A 267 21.94 1.25 -4.31
N CYS A 268 21.37 0.89 -3.16
CA CYS A 268 22.11 0.59 -1.92
C CYS A 268 22.59 -0.88 -1.89
N GLN A 269 23.44 -1.26 -2.86
CA GLN A 269 23.94 -2.64 -3.04
C GLN A 269 24.84 -3.15 -1.91
N ASP A 270 25.36 -2.27 -1.07
CA ASP A 270 26.13 -2.57 0.13
C ASP A 270 25.25 -3.11 1.28
N HIS A 271 23.92 -3.00 1.15
CA HIS A 271 22.96 -3.43 2.17
C HIS A 271 22.19 -4.70 1.77
N VAL A 272 22.74 -5.54 0.89
CA VAL A 272 22.10 -6.81 0.46
C VAL A 272 21.77 -7.73 1.63
N GLY A 273 22.57 -7.72 2.70
CA GLY A 273 22.27 -8.50 3.90
C GLY A 273 20.91 -8.14 4.55
N VAL A 274 20.44 -6.90 4.39
CA VAL A 274 19.11 -6.48 4.87
C VAL A 274 18.00 -7.12 4.03
N LEU A 275 18.20 -7.25 2.71
CA LEU A 275 17.26 -7.92 1.81
C LEU A 275 17.21 -9.42 2.12
N GLU A 276 18.36 -10.08 2.32
CA GLU A 276 18.42 -11.48 2.74
C GLU A 276 17.67 -11.70 4.05
N MET A 277 17.91 -10.85 5.05
CA MET A 277 17.21 -10.91 6.33
C MET A 277 15.69 -10.78 6.13
N CYS A 278 15.23 -9.82 5.33
CA CYS A 278 13.81 -9.63 5.04
C CYS A 278 13.18 -10.86 4.39
N LEU A 279 13.83 -11.43 3.37
CA LEU A 279 13.34 -12.60 2.64
C LEU A 279 13.35 -13.86 3.50
N ARG A 280 14.29 -14.02 4.44
CA ARG A 280 14.30 -15.15 5.39
C ARG A 280 13.21 -15.06 6.44
N LEU A 281 12.88 -13.85 6.89
CA LEU A 281 11.88 -13.64 7.93
C LEU A 281 10.43 -13.68 7.41
N ARG A 282 10.21 -13.55 6.10
CA ARG A 282 8.87 -13.54 5.50
C ARG A 282 8.63 -14.77 4.62
N GLY A 283 7.46 -15.38 4.79
CA GLY A 283 6.94 -16.44 3.90
C GLY A 283 5.84 -15.96 2.93
N GLU A 284 5.58 -14.65 2.88
CA GLU A 284 4.43 -14.09 2.13
C GLU A 284 4.79 -13.84 0.66
N LEU A 285 4.02 -14.46 -0.26
CA LEU A 285 4.20 -14.34 -1.72
C LEU A 285 4.30 -12.88 -2.19
N ALA A 286 3.43 -12.01 -1.69
CA ALA A 286 3.40 -10.60 -2.08
C ALA A 286 4.73 -9.88 -1.80
N CYS A 287 5.41 -10.22 -0.70
CA CYS A 287 6.70 -9.64 -0.35
C CYS A 287 7.82 -10.13 -1.28
N PHE A 288 7.89 -11.45 -1.53
CA PHE A 288 8.85 -12.00 -2.48
C PHE A 288 8.67 -11.38 -3.85
N PHE A 289 7.43 -11.32 -4.34
CA PHE A 289 7.11 -10.78 -5.64
C PHE A 289 7.52 -9.30 -5.76
N ALA A 290 7.19 -8.49 -4.75
CA ALA A 290 7.55 -7.07 -4.76
C ALA A 290 9.08 -6.84 -4.76
N ILE A 291 9.83 -7.56 -3.92
CA ILE A 291 11.29 -7.44 -3.85
C ILE A 291 11.94 -7.92 -5.15
N PHE A 292 11.62 -9.12 -5.63
CA PHE A 292 12.22 -9.66 -6.84
C PHE A 292 11.84 -8.87 -8.10
N SER A 293 10.61 -8.36 -8.19
CA SER A 293 10.21 -7.48 -9.30
C SER A 293 10.99 -6.17 -9.27
N ALA A 294 11.18 -5.56 -8.10
CA ALA A 294 11.98 -4.35 -7.96
C ALA A 294 13.47 -4.58 -8.31
N LEU A 295 14.01 -5.73 -7.91
CA LEU A 295 15.37 -6.15 -8.23
C LEU A 295 15.57 -6.36 -9.74
N VAL A 296 14.65 -7.06 -10.40
CA VAL A 296 14.65 -7.25 -11.86
C VAL A 296 14.59 -5.91 -12.58
N GLU A 297 13.67 -5.03 -12.17
CA GLU A 297 13.53 -3.71 -12.79
C GLU A 297 14.83 -2.90 -12.67
N ARG A 298 15.47 -2.91 -11.50
CA ARG A 298 16.78 -2.27 -11.32
C ARG A 298 17.91 -2.97 -12.06
N GLY A 299 17.86 -4.29 -12.19
CA GLY A 299 18.80 -5.08 -12.98
C GLY A 299 18.82 -4.72 -14.46
N ARG A 300 17.78 -4.06 -14.98
CA ARG A 300 17.77 -3.53 -16.36
C ARG A 300 18.73 -2.36 -16.57
N SER A 301 18.89 -1.50 -15.57
CA SER A 301 19.80 -0.35 -15.62
C SER A 301 21.16 -0.61 -14.99
N GLU A 302 21.24 -1.55 -14.04
CA GLU A 302 22.40 -1.77 -13.17
C GLU A 302 22.74 -3.26 -13.08
N THR A 303 23.74 -3.71 -13.85
CA THR A 303 24.08 -5.14 -14.01
C THR A 303 24.37 -5.85 -12.68
N ARG A 304 24.96 -5.15 -11.70
CA ARG A 304 25.24 -5.73 -10.38
C ARG A 304 23.97 -6.20 -9.65
N TRP A 305 22.82 -5.56 -9.88
CA TRP A 305 21.56 -6.06 -9.33
C TRP A 305 21.15 -7.40 -9.93
N LYS A 306 21.48 -7.72 -11.19
CA LYS A 306 21.20 -9.05 -11.77
C LYS A 306 21.94 -10.15 -11.00
N PHE A 307 23.23 -9.95 -10.73
CA PHE A 307 24.04 -10.91 -9.97
C PHE A 307 23.55 -11.05 -8.52
N ILE A 308 23.21 -9.94 -7.87
CA ILE A 308 22.60 -9.96 -6.53
C ILE A 308 21.28 -10.74 -6.56
N THR A 309 20.45 -10.50 -7.57
CA THR A 309 19.15 -11.16 -7.72
C THR A 309 19.31 -12.67 -7.88
N GLN A 310 20.23 -13.11 -8.74
CA GLN A 310 20.54 -14.52 -8.94
C GLN A 310 21.05 -15.15 -7.63
N HIS A 311 21.97 -14.50 -6.93
CA HIS A 311 22.47 -14.97 -5.62
C HIS A 311 21.36 -15.11 -4.57
N LEU A 312 20.48 -14.10 -4.47
CA LEU A 312 19.33 -14.14 -3.56
C LEU A 312 18.36 -15.27 -3.93
N TRP A 313 18.12 -15.50 -5.22
CA TRP A 313 17.30 -16.60 -5.69
C TRP A 313 17.90 -17.96 -5.33
N ASP A 314 19.17 -18.17 -5.63
CA ASP A 314 19.86 -19.46 -5.39
C ASP A 314 19.89 -19.82 -3.90
N SER A 315 20.09 -18.83 -3.04
CA SER A 315 20.11 -19.03 -1.59
C SER A 315 18.72 -19.29 -0.98
N MET A 316 17.65 -18.77 -1.61
CA MET A 316 16.31 -18.78 -1.01
C MET A 316 15.35 -19.79 -1.64
N GLN A 317 15.51 -20.15 -2.92
CA GLN A 317 14.51 -20.92 -3.68
C GLN A 317 14.10 -22.23 -2.98
N ALA A 318 15.07 -22.97 -2.42
CA ALA A 318 14.83 -24.26 -1.75
C ALA A 318 13.95 -24.13 -0.49
N HIS A 319 13.88 -22.94 0.10
CA HIS A 319 13.11 -22.65 1.31
C HIS A 319 11.72 -22.06 1.02
N MET A 320 11.40 -21.78 -0.25
CA MET A 320 10.10 -21.20 -0.64
C MET A 320 9.09 -22.30 -0.97
N HIS A 321 7.80 -21.99 -0.83
CA HIS A 321 6.73 -22.86 -1.32
C HIS A 321 6.81 -23.01 -2.86
N PRO A 322 6.58 -24.20 -3.46
CA PRO A 322 6.73 -24.40 -4.90
C PRO A 322 5.93 -23.43 -5.79
N MET A 323 4.74 -23.03 -5.38
CA MET A 323 3.97 -22.01 -6.11
C MET A 323 4.66 -20.64 -6.12
N VAL A 324 5.29 -20.25 -5.00
CA VAL A 324 6.06 -19.00 -4.91
C VAL A 324 7.29 -19.12 -5.79
N GLN A 325 8.01 -20.24 -5.73
CA GLN A 325 9.17 -20.51 -6.58
C GLN A 325 8.83 -20.33 -8.07
N SER A 326 7.75 -20.97 -8.54
CA SER A 326 7.32 -20.88 -9.94
C SER A 326 7.01 -19.43 -10.35
N HIS A 327 6.31 -18.66 -9.52
CA HIS A 327 6.00 -17.26 -9.83
C HIS A 327 7.26 -16.39 -9.88
N ILE A 328 8.16 -16.53 -8.90
CA ILE A 328 9.40 -15.76 -8.86
C ILE A 328 10.33 -16.15 -10.02
N PHE A 329 10.44 -17.44 -10.34
CA PHE A 329 11.19 -17.90 -11.50
C PHE A 329 10.72 -17.23 -12.78
N HIS A 330 9.41 -17.14 -13.02
CA HIS A 330 8.86 -16.44 -14.19
C HIS A 330 9.21 -14.94 -14.22
N VAL A 331 9.21 -14.26 -13.06
CA VAL A 331 9.63 -12.85 -12.96
C VAL A 331 11.11 -12.70 -13.33
N LEU A 332 11.95 -13.59 -12.82
CA LEU A 332 13.39 -13.58 -13.03
C LEU A 332 13.79 -13.93 -14.46
N ASP A 333 13.15 -14.94 -15.05
CA ASP A 333 13.34 -15.37 -16.44
C ASP A 333 12.97 -14.26 -17.42
N ARG A 334 11.77 -13.66 -17.29
CA ARG A 334 11.36 -12.49 -18.07
C ARG A 334 12.29 -11.30 -17.87
N GLY A 335 12.88 -11.18 -16.69
CA GLY A 335 13.86 -10.16 -16.35
C GLY A 335 15.25 -10.37 -16.94
N GLY A 336 15.53 -11.55 -17.52
CA GLY A 336 16.88 -11.95 -17.91
C GLY A 336 17.85 -11.92 -16.72
N CYS A 337 17.36 -12.33 -15.55
CA CYS A 337 18.12 -12.44 -14.31
C CYS A 337 18.55 -13.88 -14.02
N ILE A 338 17.96 -14.88 -14.69
CA ILE A 338 18.36 -16.29 -14.67
C ILE A 338 18.91 -16.65 -16.06
N GLY A 339 20.03 -17.37 -16.10
CA GLY A 339 20.70 -17.82 -17.33
C GLY A 339 22.22 -17.78 -17.20
N SER A 340 22.93 -18.34 -18.18
CA SER A 340 24.39 -18.21 -18.29
C SER A 340 24.74 -16.77 -18.67
N PHE A 341 25.31 -16.02 -17.72
CA PHE A 341 25.83 -14.66 -17.91
C PHE A 341 27.25 -14.65 -18.47
#